data_AF-A0A6G0Y7B8-F1
#
_entry.id   AF-A0A6G0Y7B8-F1
#
_cell.length_a   1.000
_cell.length_b   1.000
_cell.length_c   1.000
_cell.angle_alpha   90.00
_cell.angle_beta   90.00
_cell.angle_gamma   90.00
#
_symmetry.space_group_name_H-M   'P 1'
#
loop_
_entity.id
_entity.type
_entity.pdbx_description
1 polymer ?
#
loop_
_entity_poly.entity_id
_entity_poly.type
_entity_poly.pdbx_seq_one_letter_code
_entity_poly.pdbx_strand_id
1 'polypeptide(L)'
;MLESCKYEKAWYIQSRPAWCAVFTQYDLEILEYIEDLKYYYDNGYGNPIGESMGCPIVKDLIDNFKNLARAKNGPLGIFYFGHSPNVLSVVARLGIGKDNTPLLSTNFEQMKTRKWRTSFIDPFASNVIAVFYRCSDGNKAMIFLNEHSIPMGKDDCRSCPWEPIEAQFNAITSNNQTCNLDMCKNSAMLSSINLVVVIFAYVIHELCI
;
A
#
# COMPACT_ATOMS: atom_id res chain seq x y z
N MET A 1 23.50 -1.44 10.02
CA MET A 1 24.09 -2.55 9.24
C MET A 1 23.17 -2.97 8.10
N LEU A 2 21.94 -3.46 8.35
CA LEU A 2 21.01 -3.85 7.28
C LEU A 2 20.70 -2.71 6.31
N GLU A 3 20.33 -1.53 6.81
CA GLU A 3 20.06 -0.37 5.94
C GLU A 3 21.27 0.00 5.08
N SER A 4 22.46 0.06 5.66
CA SER A 4 23.71 0.30 4.92
C SER A 4 23.93 -0.73 3.81
N CYS A 5 23.66 -2.02 4.09
CA CYS A 5 23.67 -3.08 3.08
C CYS A 5 22.66 -2.80 1.94
N LYS A 6 21.39 -2.51 2.28
CA LYS A 6 20.32 -2.22 1.30
C LYS A 6 20.70 -1.06 0.38
N TYR A 7 21.08 0.09 0.95
CA TYR A 7 21.38 1.29 0.17
C TYR A 7 22.67 1.17 -0.65
N GLU A 8 23.75 0.60 -0.09
CA GLU A 8 24.99 0.42 -0.86
C GLU A 8 24.80 -0.58 -2.01
N LYS A 9 24.04 -1.66 -1.77
CA LYS A 9 23.70 -2.64 -2.82
C LYS A 9 22.84 -2.01 -3.92
N ALA A 10 21.87 -1.18 -3.55
CA ALA A 10 21.04 -0.46 -4.51
C ALA A 10 21.84 0.54 -5.37
N TRP A 11 22.84 1.19 -4.77
CA TRP A 11 23.70 2.14 -5.47
C TRP A 11 24.75 1.44 -6.36
N TYR A 12 25.32 0.34 -5.89
CA TYR A 12 26.36 -0.43 -6.59
C TYR A 12 25.91 -1.88 -6.82
N ILE A 13 25.07 -2.09 -7.83
CA ILE A 13 24.37 -3.36 -8.09
C ILE A 13 25.32 -4.57 -8.19
N GLN A 14 26.48 -4.42 -8.81
CA GLN A 14 27.44 -5.53 -8.99
C GLN A 14 28.36 -5.75 -7.77
N SER A 15 28.30 -4.88 -6.76
CA SER A 15 29.14 -4.98 -5.57
C SER A 15 28.63 -6.04 -4.59
N ARG A 16 29.51 -6.42 -3.66
CA ARG A 16 29.17 -7.16 -2.44
C ARG A 16 29.48 -6.24 -1.25
N PRO A 17 28.51 -5.45 -0.77
CA PRO A 17 28.76 -4.51 0.31
C PRO A 17 29.26 -5.25 1.55
N ALA A 18 30.30 -4.73 2.19
CA ALA A 18 30.84 -5.32 3.42
C ALA A 18 29.77 -5.41 4.52
N TRP A 19 28.85 -4.43 4.55
CA TRP A 19 27.71 -4.40 5.46
C TRP A 19 26.72 -5.55 5.25
N CYS A 20 26.70 -6.19 4.10
CA CYS A 20 25.87 -7.38 3.86
C CYS A 20 26.56 -8.66 4.35
N ALA A 21 27.89 -8.69 4.42
CA ALA A 21 28.66 -9.89 4.76
C ALA A 21 28.49 -10.36 6.22
N VAL A 22 27.97 -9.50 7.08
CA VAL A 22 27.67 -9.83 8.49
C VAL A 22 26.41 -10.67 8.66
N PHE A 23 25.61 -10.83 7.61
CA PHE A 23 24.34 -11.56 7.63
C PHE A 23 24.44 -12.85 6.82
N THR A 24 23.93 -13.95 7.37
CA THR A 24 23.61 -15.15 6.60
C THR A 24 22.31 -14.94 5.82
N GLN A 25 22.03 -15.83 4.87
CA GLN A 25 20.75 -15.85 4.16
C GLN A 25 19.55 -15.97 5.13
N TYR A 26 19.68 -16.81 6.17
CA TYR A 26 18.63 -16.99 7.17
C TYR A 26 18.41 -15.72 8.00
N ASP A 27 19.48 -14.99 8.35
CA ASP A 27 19.35 -13.70 9.02
C ASP A 27 18.59 -12.70 8.15
N LEU A 28 18.88 -12.65 6.85
CA LEU A 28 18.19 -11.75 5.91
C LEU A 28 16.71 -12.11 5.74
N GLU A 29 16.35 -13.39 5.74
CA GLU A 29 14.95 -13.83 5.68
C GLU A 29 14.16 -13.43 6.93
N ILE A 30 14.78 -13.51 8.11
CA ILE A 30 14.17 -13.01 9.36
C ILE A 30 14.02 -11.49 9.32
N LEU A 31 15.07 -10.77 8.89
CA LEU A 31 15.05 -9.31 8.82
C LEU A 31 14.01 -8.79 7.83
N GLU A 32 13.85 -9.46 6.68
CA GLU A 32 12.76 -9.21 5.73
C GLU A 32 11.41 -9.45 6.39
N TYR A 33 11.24 -10.54 7.16
CA TYR A 33 9.99 -10.81 7.85
C TYR A 33 9.63 -9.75 8.91
N ILE A 34 10.64 -9.17 9.58
CA ILE A 34 10.44 -8.05 10.51
C ILE A 34 9.91 -6.82 9.74
N GLU A 35 10.48 -6.52 8.58
CA GLU A 35 10.01 -5.42 7.73
C GLU A 35 8.58 -5.68 7.19
N ASP A 36 8.29 -6.93 6.82
CA ASP A 36 6.97 -7.36 6.41
C ASP A 36 5.92 -7.19 7.50
N LEU A 37 6.24 -7.60 8.74
CA LEU A 37 5.35 -7.42 9.89
C LEU A 37 5.03 -5.93 10.10
N LYS A 38 6.05 -5.06 10.08
CA LYS A 38 5.86 -3.62 10.22
C LYS A 38 4.85 -3.10 9.18
N TYR A 39 5.11 -3.31 7.90
CA TYR A 39 4.24 -2.79 6.85
C TYR A 39 2.89 -3.52 6.75
N TYR A 40 2.82 -4.79 7.16
CA TYR A 40 1.57 -5.53 7.25
C TYR A 40 0.60 -4.86 8.24
N TYR A 41 1.10 -4.45 9.41
CA TYR A 41 0.29 -3.81 10.45
C TYR A 41 0.13 -2.29 10.27
N ASP A 42 1.08 -1.62 9.61
CA ASP A 42 1.00 -0.17 9.38
C ASP A 42 0.16 0.17 8.13
N ASN A 43 0.34 -0.58 7.04
CA ASN A 43 -0.17 -0.22 5.70
C ASN A 43 -0.91 -1.36 4.98
N GLY A 44 -0.83 -2.57 5.51
CA GLY A 44 -1.41 -3.78 4.93
C GLY A 44 -2.67 -4.26 5.64
N TYR A 45 -2.80 -5.58 5.71
CA TYR A 45 -3.99 -6.28 6.20
C TYR A 45 -4.06 -6.44 7.72
N GLY A 46 -2.99 -6.13 8.44
CA GLY A 46 -2.94 -6.23 9.90
C GLY A 46 -3.75 -5.16 10.63
N ASN A 47 -4.08 -4.06 9.94
CA ASN A 47 -4.89 -2.98 10.46
C ASN A 47 -5.90 -2.50 9.41
N PRO A 48 -7.21 -2.45 9.69
CA PRO A 48 -8.23 -1.94 8.76
C PRO A 48 -7.95 -0.53 8.23
N ILE A 49 -7.23 0.30 8.99
CA ILE A 49 -6.83 1.64 8.57
C ILE A 49 -5.80 1.57 7.44
N GLY A 50 -4.79 0.69 7.54
CA GLY A 50 -3.74 0.57 6.53
C GLY A 50 -4.32 0.27 5.15
N GLU A 51 -5.27 -0.66 5.07
CA GLU A 51 -5.99 -0.98 3.84
C GLU A 51 -6.86 0.19 3.35
N SER A 52 -7.55 0.91 4.26
CA SER A 52 -8.47 1.99 3.89
C SER A 52 -7.74 3.22 3.33
N MET A 53 -6.47 3.44 3.69
CA MET A 53 -5.64 4.53 3.13
C MET A 53 -5.43 4.41 1.62
N GLY A 54 -5.54 3.20 1.04
CA GLY A 54 -5.45 2.99 -0.41
C GLY A 54 -6.75 3.33 -1.17
N CYS A 55 -7.86 3.50 -0.44
CA CYS A 55 -9.20 3.65 -1.03
C CYS A 55 -9.33 4.82 -2.02
N PRO A 56 -8.80 6.03 -1.75
CA PRO A 56 -8.95 7.15 -2.69
C PRO A 56 -8.33 6.87 -4.06
N ILE A 57 -7.13 6.28 -4.09
CA ILE A 57 -6.40 5.99 -5.34
C ILE A 57 -7.09 4.87 -6.11
N VAL A 58 -7.48 3.79 -5.41
CA VAL A 58 -8.21 2.67 -6.05
C VAL A 58 -9.58 3.12 -6.55
N LYS A 59 -10.28 3.97 -5.79
CA LYS A 59 -11.57 4.54 -6.23
C LYS A 59 -11.41 5.37 -7.50
N ASP A 60 -10.43 6.27 -7.53
CA ASP A 60 -10.18 7.10 -8.72
C ASP A 60 -9.85 6.23 -9.94
N LEU A 61 -8.99 5.22 -9.79
CA LEU A 61 -8.68 4.24 -10.83
C LEU A 61 -9.95 3.59 -11.40
N ILE A 62 -10.79 3.04 -10.51
CA ILE A 62 -12.01 2.33 -10.94
C ILE A 62 -13.01 3.29 -11.57
N ASP A 63 -13.20 4.50 -11.02
CA ASP A 63 -14.11 5.50 -11.59
C ASP A 63 -13.67 5.96 -12.99
N ASN A 64 -12.36 6.10 -13.22
CA ASN A 64 -11.82 6.37 -14.55
C ASN A 64 -12.10 5.21 -15.53
N PHE A 65 -11.87 3.97 -15.12
CA PHE A 65 -12.17 2.81 -15.97
C PHE A 65 -13.68 2.67 -16.26
N LYS A 66 -14.55 2.97 -15.29
CA LYS A 66 -16.01 3.04 -15.48
C LYS A 66 -16.41 4.08 -16.53
N ASN A 67 -15.77 5.24 -16.51
CA ASN A 67 -16.02 6.28 -17.51
C ASN A 67 -15.56 5.84 -18.90
N LEU A 68 -14.38 5.21 -19.01
CA LEU A 68 -13.89 4.64 -20.26
C LEU A 68 -14.80 3.51 -20.78
N ALA A 69 -15.29 2.62 -19.92
CA ALA A 69 -16.24 1.58 -20.31
C ALA A 69 -17.54 2.16 -20.89
N ARG A 70 -17.98 3.33 -20.40
CA ARG A 70 -19.19 4.05 -20.85
C ARG A 70 -18.94 5.02 -22.03
N ALA A 71 -17.85 4.82 -22.77
CA ALA A 71 -17.46 5.66 -23.90
C ALA A 71 -17.29 7.15 -23.58
N LYS A 72 -17.06 7.51 -22.30
CA LYS A 72 -16.76 8.90 -21.93
C LYS A 72 -15.30 9.21 -22.21
N ASN A 73 -15.03 10.46 -22.55
CA ASN A 73 -13.67 10.97 -22.68
C ASN A 73 -13.03 11.12 -21.28
N GLY A 74 -11.73 10.88 -21.21
CA GLY A 74 -10.93 10.98 -20.00
C GLY A 74 -9.45 11.09 -20.36
N PRO A 75 -8.56 11.29 -19.37
CA PRO A 75 -7.13 11.30 -19.61
C PRO A 75 -6.66 9.95 -20.17
N LEU A 76 -5.68 9.97 -21.08
CA LEU A 76 -5.06 8.76 -21.64
C LEU A 76 -4.15 8.05 -20.61
N GLY A 77 -3.70 8.77 -19.59
CA GLY A 77 -2.88 8.25 -18.51
C GLY A 77 -2.97 9.13 -17.28
N ILE A 78 -2.92 8.49 -16.10
CA ILE A 78 -2.92 9.14 -14.79
C ILE A 78 -1.72 8.57 -14.03
N PHE A 79 -0.89 9.45 -13.49
CA PHE A 79 0.35 9.06 -12.82
C PHE A 79 0.35 9.61 -11.40
N TYR A 80 0.45 8.71 -10.42
CA TYR A 80 0.60 9.05 -9.03
C TYR A 80 2.01 8.71 -8.58
N PHE A 81 2.63 9.64 -7.85
CA PHE A 81 3.92 9.42 -7.21
C PHE A 81 3.70 9.46 -5.70
N GLY A 82 4.20 8.44 -5.01
CA GLY A 82 4.04 8.30 -3.58
C GLY A 82 5.24 7.58 -2.98
N HIS A 83 5.08 7.21 -1.71
CA HIS A 83 6.09 6.45 -0.98
C HIS A 83 5.56 5.04 -0.66
N SER A 84 6.42 4.20 -0.10
CA SER A 84 6.10 2.84 0.35
C SER A 84 4.74 2.71 1.07
N PRO A 85 4.38 3.57 2.05
CA PRO A 85 3.07 3.52 2.67
C PRO A 85 1.90 3.63 1.68
N ASN A 86 2.00 4.50 0.67
CA ASN A 86 0.95 4.70 -0.33
C ASN A 86 0.82 3.48 -1.24
N VAL A 87 1.96 2.97 -1.75
CA VAL A 87 1.98 1.80 -2.63
C VAL A 87 1.41 0.58 -1.91
N LEU A 88 1.90 0.31 -0.70
CA LEU A 88 1.45 -0.84 0.10
C LEU A 88 -0.04 -0.77 0.46
N SER A 89 -0.54 0.42 0.81
CA SER A 89 -1.98 0.59 1.05
C SER A 89 -2.82 0.39 -0.23
N VAL A 90 -2.33 0.81 -1.40
CA VAL A 90 -2.99 0.54 -2.69
C VAL A 90 -2.97 -0.95 -3.02
N VAL A 91 -1.83 -1.61 -2.90
CA VAL A 91 -1.68 -3.07 -3.10
C VAL A 91 -2.64 -3.82 -2.17
N ALA A 92 -2.65 -3.46 -0.89
CA ALA A 92 -3.54 -4.06 0.09
C ALA A 92 -5.01 -3.88 -0.32
N ARG A 93 -5.40 -2.66 -0.72
CA ARG A 93 -6.76 -2.34 -1.13
C ARG A 93 -7.20 -3.04 -2.42
N LEU A 94 -6.27 -3.33 -3.32
CA LEU A 94 -6.50 -4.16 -4.51
C LEU A 94 -6.63 -5.67 -4.18
N GLY A 95 -6.41 -6.06 -2.91
CA GLY A 95 -6.48 -7.46 -2.47
C GLY A 95 -5.22 -8.27 -2.81
N ILE A 96 -4.13 -7.61 -3.21
CA ILE A 96 -2.90 -8.26 -3.64
C ILE A 96 -2.05 -8.64 -2.42
N GLY A 97 -1.51 -9.85 -2.42
CA GLY A 97 -0.61 -10.30 -1.35
C GLY A 97 -1.32 -10.72 -0.06
N LYS A 98 -2.65 -10.93 -0.08
CA LYS A 98 -3.41 -11.34 1.11
C LYS A 98 -3.20 -12.82 1.44
N ASP A 99 -2.67 -13.09 2.62
CA ASP A 99 -2.50 -14.42 3.17
C ASP A 99 -3.78 -14.94 3.85
N ASN A 100 -3.93 -16.28 3.90
CA ASN A 100 -5.01 -16.92 4.66
C ASN A 100 -4.74 -16.91 6.17
N THR A 101 -3.46 -16.92 6.55
CA THR A 101 -3.00 -16.87 7.93
C THR A 101 -2.38 -15.50 8.17
N PRO A 102 -2.79 -14.77 9.23
CA PRO A 102 -2.17 -13.50 9.57
C PRO A 102 -0.68 -13.65 9.84
N LEU A 103 0.12 -12.67 9.43
CA LEU A 103 1.53 -12.59 9.78
C LEU A 103 1.64 -12.21 11.26
N LEU A 104 2.34 -13.02 12.05
CA LEU A 104 2.58 -12.80 13.47
C LEU A 104 4.09 -12.80 13.76
N SER A 105 4.50 -12.17 14.84
CA SER A 105 5.90 -12.21 15.29
C SER A 105 6.39 -13.63 15.65
N THR A 106 5.47 -14.57 15.87
CA THR A 106 5.75 -15.93 16.36
C THR A 106 5.66 -17.02 15.28
N ASN A 107 5.24 -16.71 14.05
CA ASN A 107 4.98 -17.71 13.02
C ASN A 107 5.88 -17.59 11.77
N PHE A 108 7.05 -16.96 11.88
CA PHE A 108 8.04 -16.84 10.79
C PHE A 108 8.27 -18.17 10.05
N GLU A 109 8.49 -19.26 10.79
CA GLU A 109 8.75 -20.58 10.20
C GLU A 109 7.58 -21.12 9.35
N GLN A 110 6.34 -20.75 9.69
CA GLN A 110 5.13 -21.12 8.92
C GLN A 110 4.92 -20.18 7.72
N MET A 111 5.47 -18.96 7.78
CA MET A 111 5.24 -17.88 6.83
C MET A 111 6.41 -17.68 5.83
N LYS A 112 7.23 -18.72 5.62
CA LYS A 112 8.35 -18.67 4.64
C LYS A 112 7.88 -18.44 3.20
N THR A 113 6.67 -18.87 2.86
CA THR A 113 6.05 -18.70 1.52
C THR A 113 4.86 -17.75 1.55
N ARG A 114 4.83 -16.82 2.51
CA ARG A 114 3.80 -15.77 2.61
C ARG A 114 3.67 -14.97 1.31
N LYS A 115 2.46 -14.51 1.04
CA LYS A 115 2.15 -13.63 -0.09
C LYS A 115 2.47 -12.18 0.23
N TRP A 116 2.28 -11.75 1.48
CA TRP A 116 2.69 -10.41 1.93
C TRP A 116 4.19 -10.38 2.19
N ARG A 117 4.94 -10.01 1.15
CA ARG A 117 6.41 -9.94 1.17
C ARG A 117 6.88 -8.64 0.54
N THR A 118 7.23 -7.66 1.36
CA THR A 118 7.51 -6.27 0.97
C THR A 118 8.66 -6.16 -0.02
N SER A 119 9.68 -7.01 0.07
CA SER A 119 10.78 -7.04 -0.91
C SER A 119 10.33 -7.36 -2.35
N PHE A 120 9.19 -8.03 -2.53
CA PHE A 120 8.60 -8.33 -3.84
C PHE A 120 7.46 -7.38 -4.20
N ILE A 121 6.76 -6.85 -3.20
CA ILE A 121 5.60 -5.98 -3.40
C ILE A 121 6.02 -4.53 -3.59
N ASP A 122 6.92 -4.05 -2.74
CA ASP A 122 7.33 -2.65 -2.67
C ASP A 122 8.87 -2.53 -2.59
N PRO A 123 9.61 -3.03 -3.60
CA PRO A 123 11.04 -2.77 -3.71
C PRO A 123 11.33 -1.28 -4.00
N PHE A 124 12.61 -0.90 -4.02
CA PHE A 124 12.96 0.42 -4.55
C PHE A 124 12.42 0.60 -5.98
N ALA A 125 11.79 1.75 -6.22
CA ALA A 125 11.10 2.08 -7.46
C ALA A 125 9.91 1.15 -7.80
N SER A 126 9.21 0.65 -6.78
CA SER A 126 7.96 -0.09 -6.93
C SER A 126 6.93 0.66 -7.78
N ASN A 127 6.12 -0.09 -8.52
CA ASN A 127 5.07 0.48 -9.35
C ASN A 127 3.84 -0.43 -9.43
N VAL A 128 2.67 0.20 -9.51
CA VAL A 128 1.39 -0.45 -9.76
C VAL A 128 0.81 0.17 -11.01
N ILE A 129 0.62 -0.64 -12.05
CA ILE A 129 0.11 -0.17 -13.35
C ILE A 129 -1.22 -0.87 -13.60
N ALA A 130 -2.26 -0.10 -13.92
CA ALA A 130 -3.53 -0.64 -14.37
C ALA A 130 -3.79 -0.16 -15.80
N VAL A 131 -4.21 -1.08 -16.68
CA VAL A 131 -4.44 -0.80 -18.09
C VAL A 131 -5.86 -1.22 -18.47
N PHE A 132 -6.57 -0.34 -19.16
CA PHE A 132 -7.91 -0.59 -19.70
C PHE A 132 -7.84 -0.74 -21.22
N TYR A 133 -8.44 -1.81 -21.74
CA TYR A 133 -8.49 -2.13 -23.16
C TYR A 133 -9.94 -2.10 -23.65
N ARG A 134 -10.15 -1.46 -24.80
CA ARG A 134 -11.36 -1.60 -25.61
C ARG A 134 -11.07 -2.62 -26.70
N CYS A 135 -11.54 -3.85 -26.54
CA CYS A 135 -11.39 -4.89 -27.54
C CYS A 135 -12.69 -5.07 -28.34
N SER A 136 -12.61 -5.68 -29.52
CA SER A 136 -13.79 -6.01 -30.33
C SER A 136 -14.72 -7.01 -29.65
N ASP A 137 -14.18 -7.84 -28.76
CA ASP A 137 -14.89 -8.87 -27.98
C ASP A 137 -15.28 -8.39 -26.57
N GLY A 138 -15.14 -7.10 -26.27
CA GLY A 138 -15.52 -6.51 -24.99
C GLY A 138 -14.40 -5.71 -24.32
N ASN A 139 -14.75 -4.99 -23.26
CA ASN A 139 -13.76 -4.23 -22.49
C ASN A 139 -12.98 -5.17 -21.57
N LYS A 140 -11.66 -4.94 -21.44
CA LYS A 140 -10.77 -5.74 -20.58
C LYS A 140 -9.91 -4.83 -19.71
N ALA A 141 -9.47 -5.35 -18.56
CA ALA A 141 -8.51 -4.67 -17.71
C ALA A 141 -7.39 -5.60 -17.23
N MET A 142 -6.23 -5.02 -16.98
CA MET A 142 -5.04 -5.68 -16.45
C MET A 142 -4.45 -4.85 -15.31
N ILE A 143 -3.90 -5.53 -14.31
CA ILE A 143 -3.09 -4.90 -13.25
C ILE A 143 -1.71 -5.56 -13.24
N PHE A 144 -0.67 -4.73 -13.13
CA PHE A 144 0.72 -5.12 -12.98
C PHE A 144 1.25 -4.56 -11.66
N LEU A 145 2.01 -5.36 -10.95
CA LEU A 145 2.79 -4.95 -9.78
C LEU A 145 4.25 -5.23 -10.12
N ASN A 146 5.08 -4.18 -10.12
CA ASN A 146 6.49 -4.26 -10.50
C ASN A 146 6.65 -4.98 -11.84
N GLU A 147 5.92 -4.49 -12.86
CA GLU A 147 5.91 -5.04 -14.23
C GLU A 147 5.42 -6.49 -14.38
N HIS A 148 5.02 -7.14 -13.29
CA HIS A 148 4.46 -8.49 -13.31
C HIS A 148 2.93 -8.43 -13.29
N SER A 149 2.29 -9.06 -14.28
CA SER A 149 0.83 -9.15 -14.35
C SER A 149 0.28 -9.93 -13.15
N ILE A 150 -0.64 -9.32 -12.41
CA ILE A 150 -1.29 -9.93 -11.26
C ILE A 150 -2.64 -10.50 -11.68
N PRO A 151 -2.95 -11.76 -11.32
CA PRO A 151 -4.25 -12.34 -11.60
C PRO A 151 -5.36 -11.57 -10.88
N MET A 152 -6.43 -11.24 -11.60
CA MET A 152 -7.60 -10.52 -11.13
C MET A 152 -8.84 -11.40 -11.24
N GLY A 153 -9.66 -11.42 -10.19
CA GLY A 153 -10.91 -12.19 -10.18
C GLY A 153 -10.72 -13.70 -10.08
N LYS A 154 -11.56 -14.46 -10.79
CA LYS A 154 -11.56 -15.93 -10.76
C LYS A 154 -10.60 -16.50 -11.80
N ASP A 155 -10.15 -17.74 -11.56
CA ASP A 155 -9.40 -18.57 -12.53
C ASP A 155 -8.04 -17.99 -12.97
N ASP A 156 -7.36 -17.25 -12.09
CA ASP A 156 -6.03 -16.65 -12.34
C ASP A 156 -5.94 -15.81 -13.64
N CYS A 157 -7.07 -15.23 -14.03
CA CYS A 157 -7.15 -14.40 -15.22
C CYS A 157 -6.26 -13.14 -15.09
N ARG A 158 -5.47 -12.83 -16.11
CA ARG A 158 -4.55 -11.66 -16.12
C ARG A 158 -5.03 -10.49 -16.98
N SER A 159 -5.76 -10.79 -18.05
CA SER A 159 -6.43 -9.82 -18.94
C SER A 159 -7.92 -10.13 -18.93
N CYS A 160 -8.62 -9.57 -17.95
CA CYS A 160 -9.96 -10.02 -17.61
C CYS A 160 -11.02 -9.11 -18.19
N PRO A 161 -12.21 -9.66 -18.48
CA PRO A 161 -13.38 -8.85 -18.75
C PRO A 161 -13.54 -7.78 -17.67
N TRP A 162 -13.91 -6.57 -18.09
CA TRP A 162 -14.00 -5.42 -17.20
C TRP A 162 -15.13 -5.57 -16.18
N GLU A 163 -16.28 -6.13 -16.57
CA GLU A 163 -17.50 -6.15 -15.77
C GLU A 163 -17.32 -6.92 -14.44
N PRO A 164 -16.69 -8.11 -14.40
CA PRO A 164 -16.35 -8.78 -13.14
C PRO A 164 -15.37 -8.02 -12.25
N ILE A 165 -14.45 -7.23 -12.83
CA ILE A 165 -13.53 -6.37 -12.06
C ILE A 165 -14.32 -5.21 -11.45
N GLU A 166 -15.13 -4.50 -12.24
CA GLU A 166 -15.98 -3.40 -11.77
C GLU A 166 -16.84 -3.85 -10.58
N ALA A 167 -17.45 -5.04 -10.68
CA ALA A 167 -18.32 -5.58 -9.64
C ALA A 167 -17.62 -5.78 -8.29
N GLN A 168 -16.34 -6.15 -8.26
CA GLN A 168 -15.55 -6.33 -7.03
C GLN A 168 -15.37 -5.01 -6.27
N PHE A 169 -15.36 -3.88 -6.99
CA PHE A 169 -15.13 -2.55 -6.44
C PHE A 169 -16.42 -1.70 -6.32
N ASN A 170 -17.60 -2.31 -6.47
CA ASN A 170 -18.87 -1.60 -6.32
C ASN A 170 -19.04 -0.97 -4.93
N ALA A 171 -18.59 -1.65 -3.87
CA ALA A 171 -18.70 -1.14 -2.51
C ALA A 171 -17.94 0.19 -2.33
N ILE A 172 -16.78 0.36 -2.99
CA ILE A 172 -15.97 1.58 -2.90
C ILE A 172 -16.42 2.69 -3.84
N THR A 173 -17.05 2.34 -4.97
CA THR A 173 -17.49 3.35 -5.95
C THR A 173 -18.90 3.85 -5.71
N SER A 174 -19.80 3.03 -5.14
CA SER A 174 -21.23 3.35 -4.98
C SER A 174 -21.59 4.01 -3.65
N ASN A 175 -20.75 3.85 -2.61
CA ASN A 175 -21.00 4.43 -1.30
C ASN A 175 -19.81 5.30 -0.88
N ASN A 176 -20.04 6.62 -0.79
CA ASN A 176 -19.02 7.59 -0.37
C ASN A 176 -18.51 7.35 1.07
N GLN A 177 -19.25 6.59 1.88
CA GLN A 177 -18.84 6.24 3.24
C GLN A 177 -17.70 5.19 3.26
N THR A 178 -17.55 4.38 2.20
CA THR A 178 -16.60 3.24 2.18
C THR A 178 -15.15 3.69 2.01
N CYS A 179 -14.92 4.87 1.42
CA CYS A 179 -13.62 5.55 1.37
C CYS A 179 -13.60 6.78 2.28
N ASN A 180 -14.37 6.78 3.37
CA ASN A 180 -14.42 7.92 4.27
C ASN A 180 -13.12 8.05 5.08
N LEU A 181 -12.34 9.08 4.77
CA LEU A 181 -11.11 9.45 5.48
C LEU A 181 -11.35 10.49 6.61
N ASP A 182 -12.58 10.65 7.10
CA ASP A 182 -12.90 11.56 8.21
C ASP A 182 -12.08 11.26 9.47
N MET A 183 -11.65 10.01 9.65
CA MET A 183 -10.70 9.64 10.71
C MET A 183 -9.39 10.44 10.63
N CYS A 184 -8.95 10.83 9.43
CA CYS A 184 -7.77 11.68 9.22
C CYS A 184 -8.02 13.16 9.53
N LYS A 185 -9.29 13.61 9.61
CA LYS A 185 -9.60 15.01 9.97
C LYS A 185 -9.34 15.30 11.44
N ASN A 186 -9.52 14.30 12.31
CA ASN A 186 -9.32 14.45 13.75
C ASN A 186 -7.84 14.52 14.16
N SER A 187 -6.93 13.92 13.38
CA SER A 187 -5.48 13.98 13.65
C SER A 187 -4.84 15.31 13.24
N ALA A 188 -5.36 15.97 12.20
CA ALA A 188 -4.90 17.31 11.82
C ALA A 188 -5.19 18.37 12.90
N MET A 189 -6.31 18.23 13.62
CA MET A 189 -6.72 19.16 14.67
C MET A 189 -5.82 19.10 15.92
N LEU A 190 -5.20 17.94 16.20
CA LEU A 190 -4.27 17.76 17.32
C LEU A 190 -2.89 18.40 17.07
N SER A 191 -2.48 18.60 15.80
CA SER A 191 -1.25 19.35 15.49
C SER A 191 -1.40 20.86 15.70
N SER A 192 -2.64 21.35 15.79
CA SER A 192 -2.99 22.76 15.94
C SER A 192 -3.22 23.19 17.39
N ILE A 193 -3.15 22.27 18.36
CA ILE A 193 -3.20 22.65 19.78
C ILE A 193 -1.83 23.21 20.14
N ASN A 194 -1.68 24.49 19.85
CA ASN A 194 -0.59 25.32 20.34
C ASN A 194 -0.42 25.11 21.85
N LEU A 195 0.85 25.02 22.22
CA LEU A 195 1.47 24.88 23.53
C LEU A 195 1.16 26.06 24.49
N VAL A 196 -0.10 26.50 24.61
CA VAL A 196 -0.47 27.73 25.34
C VAL A 196 -1.07 27.44 26.72
N VAL A 197 -1.42 26.19 27.05
CA VAL A 197 -2.14 25.91 28.31
C VAL A 197 -1.21 25.71 29.53
N VAL A 198 0.12 25.65 29.38
CA VAL A 198 1.00 25.34 30.53
C VAL A 198 1.58 26.58 31.23
N ILE A 199 1.46 27.80 30.69
CA ILE A 199 2.12 28.99 31.30
C ILE A 199 1.20 29.79 32.24
N PHE A 200 -0.13 29.69 32.13
CA PHE A 200 -1.03 30.50 32.97
C PHE A 200 -1.22 29.98 34.41
N ALA A 201 -0.80 28.75 34.72
CA ALA A 201 -0.89 28.23 36.09
C ALA A 201 0.27 28.69 36.99
N TYR A 202 1.42 29.10 36.42
CA TYR A 202 2.60 29.48 37.21
C TYR A 202 2.63 30.96 37.62
N VAL A 203 1.87 31.83 36.95
CA VAL A 203 1.88 33.27 37.21
C VAL A 203 0.88 33.70 38.30
N ILE A 204 -0.09 32.85 38.66
CA ILE A 204 -1.08 33.18 39.69
C ILE A 204 -0.60 32.82 41.11
N HIS A 205 0.45 32.00 41.27
CA HIS A 205 0.91 31.58 42.61
C HIS A 205 1.95 32.52 43.27
N GLU A 206 2.49 33.52 42.55
CA GLU A 206 3.48 34.47 43.12
C GLU A 206 2.96 35.91 43.36
N LEU A 207 1.65 36.17 43.20
CA LEU A 207 1.10 37.53 43.33
C LEU A 207 -0.02 37.71 44.38
N CYS A 208 -0.16 36.79 45.34
CA CYS A 208 -0.95 37.03 46.55
C CYS A 208 -0.18 36.59 47.80
N ILE A 209 0.71 37.48 48.24
CA ILE A 209 0.89 37.80 49.67
C ILE A 209 -0.08 38.94 49.98
#